data_AF-A0A654DBY0-F1
#
_entry.id   AF-A0A654DBY0-F1
#
_cell.length_a   1.000
_cell.length_b   1.000
_cell.length_c   1.000
_cell.angle_alpha   90.00
_cell.angle_beta   90.00
_cell.angle_gamma   90.00
#
_symmetry.space_group_name_H-M   'P 1'
#
loop_
_entity.id
_entity.type
_entity.pdbx_description
1 polymer ?
#
loop_
_entity_poly.entity_id
_entity_poly.type
_entity_poly.pdbx_seq_one_letter_code
_entity_poly.pdbx_strand_id
1 'polypeptide(L)'
;MVLLCCSSVMVAIAALAPDTQKLTDLEVMVDFARQHREVAARLRFIDVEKSVIAWTEGCEAHFSRPTVMHFPDWAGPQPRLKYDRSNCELEP
;
A
#
# COMPACT_ATOMS: atom_id res chain seq x y z
N MET A 1 6.07 -53.59 0.28
CA MET A 1 6.35 -52.47 1.20
C MET A 1 6.41 -51.20 0.34
N VAL A 2 5.28 -50.51 0.17
CA VAL A 2 5.20 -49.31 -0.68
C VAL A 2 5.43 -48.10 0.23
N LEU A 3 6.62 -47.51 0.15
CA LEU A 3 6.94 -46.24 0.80
C LEU A 3 6.35 -45.10 -0.05
N LEU A 4 5.12 -44.69 0.29
CA LEU A 4 4.56 -43.42 -0.18
C LEU A 4 5.22 -42.27 0.61
N CYS A 5 6.22 -41.64 0.01
CA CYS A 5 6.74 -40.36 0.47
C CYS A 5 5.72 -39.25 0.15
N CYS A 6 4.89 -38.89 1.13
CA CYS A 6 4.09 -37.66 1.10
C CYS A 6 5.02 -36.45 1.22
N SER A 7 5.54 -35.96 0.09
CA SER A 7 6.29 -34.71 0.02
C SER A 7 5.33 -33.54 0.22
N SER A 8 5.17 -33.10 1.47
CA SER A 8 4.46 -31.87 1.82
C SER A 8 5.22 -30.68 1.22
N VAL A 9 4.67 -30.09 0.16
CA VAL A 9 5.20 -28.83 -0.40
C VAL A 9 4.85 -27.71 0.59
N MET A 10 5.80 -27.34 1.46
CA MET A 10 5.69 -26.12 2.26
C MET A 10 5.87 -24.93 1.33
N VAL A 11 4.77 -24.24 1.01
CA VAL A 11 4.81 -22.93 0.38
C VAL A 11 5.30 -21.94 1.44
N ALA A 12 6.59 -21.65 1.43
CA ALA A 12 7.16 -20.59 2.25
C ALA A 12 6.63 -19.24 1.73
N ILE A 13 5.64 -18.69 2.41
CA ILE A 13 5.28 -17.27 2.30
C ILE A 13 6.42 -16.47 2.91
N ALA A 14 7.35 -16.06 2.05
CA ALA A 14 8.40 -15.12 2.42
C ALA A 14 7.73 -13.85 2.96
N ALA A 15 8.03 -13.48 4.20
CA ALA A 15 7.79 -12.14 4.67
C ALA A 15 8.55 -11.20 3.73
N LEU A 16 7.84 -10.29 3.05
CA LEU A 16 8.47 -9.37 2.10
C LEU A 16 9.62 -8.65 2.79
N ALA A 17 10.76 -8.53 2.08
CA ALA A 17 11.89 -7.77 2.59
C ALA A 17 11.41 -6.35 2.95
N PRO A 18 11.85 -5.77 4.09
CA PRO A 18 11.46 -4.43 4.55
C PRO A 18 11.54 -3.36 3.46
N ASP A 19 12.48 -3.53 2.53
CA ASP A 19 12.79 -2.62 1.44
C ASP A 19 11.67 -2.45 0.39
N THR A 20 10.69 -3.36 0.37
CA THR A 20 9.60 -3.35 -0.62
C THR A 20 8.33 -2.62 -0.15
N GLN A 21 8.28 -2.19 1.11
CA GLN A 21 7.09 -1.52 1.64
C GLN A 21 6.80 -0.20 0.90
N LYS A 22 7.84 0.58 0.59
CA LYS A 22 7.69 1.83 -0.20
C LYS A 22 7.11 1.57 -1.58
N LEU A 23 7.47 0.46 -2.23
CA LEU A 23 6.91 0.08 -3.53
C LEU A 23 5.42 -0.27 -3.39
N THR A 24 5.08 -1.06 -2.36
CA THR A 24 3.68 -1.41 -2.06
C THR A 24 2.83 -0.17 -1.77
N ASP A 25 3.39 0.79 -1.04
CA ASP A 25 2.71 2.06 -0.71
C ASP A 25 2.52 2.92 -1.97
N LEU A 26 3.54 3.00 -2.84
CA LEU A 26 3.43 3.66 -4.15
C LEU A 26 2.34 3.03 -5.02
N GLU A 27 2.25 1.70 -5.06
CA GLU A 27 1.19 0.99 -5.80
C GLU A 27 -0.21 1.40 -5.32
N VAL A 28 -0.43 1.46 -3.99
CA VAL A 28 -1.70 1.92 -3.43
C VAL A 28 -2.03 3.35 -3.88
N MET A 29 -1.05 4.24 -3.86
CA MET A 29 -1.24 5.63 -4.27
C MET A 29 -1.53 5.76 -5.77
N VAL A 30 -0.88 4.95 -6.61
CA VAL A 30 -1.14 4.88 -8.05
C VAL A 30 -2.54 4.32 -8.33
N ASP A 31 -2.95 3.28 -7.60
CA ASP A 31 -4.28 2.70 -7.76
C ASP A 31 -5.39 3.66 -7.34
N PHE A 32 -5.17 4.47 -6.30
CA PHE A 32 -6.07 5.58 -5.97
C PHE A 32 -6.17 6.58 -7.12
N ALA A 33 -5.03 7.02 -7.69
CA ALA A 33 -5.06 7.95 -8.82
C ALA A 33 -5.83 7.36 -10.02
N ARG A 34 -5.70 6.06 -10.29
CA ARG A 34 -6.45 5.37 -11.35
C ARG A 34 -7.95 5.31 -11.12
N GLN A 35 -8.38 5.28 -9.86
CA GLN A 35 -9.80 5.25 -9.47
C GLN A 35 -10.46 6.64 -9.53
N HIS A 36 -9.68 7.72 -9.61
CA HIS A 36 -10.17 9.09 -9.63
C HIS A 36 -9.68 9.83 -10.87
N ARG A 37 -10.55 9.98 -11.87
CA ARG A 37 -10.17 10.47 -13.19
C ARG A 37 -9.43 11.82 -13.15
N GLU A 38 -9.89 12.75 -12.33
CA GLU A 38 -9.24 14.06 -12.22
C GLU A 38 -7.83 13.97 -11.62
N VAL A 39 -7.66 13.12 -10.60
CA VAL A 39 -6.36 12.92 -9.94
C VAL A 39 -5.34 12.38 -10.95
N ALA A 40 -5.70 11.36 -11.73
CA ALA A 40 -4.84 10.83 -12.79
C ALA A 40 -4.54 11.87 -13.88
N ALA A 41 -5.56 12.62 -14.32
CA ALA A 41 -5.43 13.56 -15.43
C ALA A 41 -4.53 14.76 -15.10
N ARG A 42 -4.50 15.20 -13.84
CA ARG A 42 -3.82 16.42 -13.42
C ARG A 42 -2.62 16.17 -12.49
N LEU A 43 -2.32 14.90 -12.18
CA LEU A 43 -1.27 14.47 -11.25
C LEU A 43 0.00 15.33 -11.36
N ARG A 44 0.38 15.95 -10.23
CA ARG A 44 1.60 16.76 -10.12
C ARG A 44 2.73 15.96 -9.50
N PHE A 45 2.47 15.33 -8.36
CA PHE A 45 3.44 14.47 -7.68
C PHE A 45 2.77 13.47 -6.75
N ILE A 46 3.53 12.42 -6.44
CA ILE A 46 3.25 11.43 -5.41
C ILE A 46 4.45 11.44 -4.46
N ASP A 47 4.22 11.84 -3.21
CA ASP A 47 5.23 11.81 -2.14
C ASP A 47 4.95 10.59 -1.26
N VAL A 48 5.66 9.49 -1.52
CA VAL A 48 5.48 8.21 -0.80
C VAL A 48 5.90 8.34 0.66
N GLU A 49 6.93 9.15 0.96
CA GLU A 49 7.43 9.31 2.33
C GLU A 49 6.43 10.05 3.21
N LYS A 50 5.76 11.06 2.65
CA LYS A 50 4.68 11.78 3.34
C LYS A 50 3.31 11.16 3.15
N SER A 51 3.19 10.15 2.28
CA SER A 51 1.92 9.52 1.94
C SER A 51 0.90 10.54 1.40
N VAL A 52 1.32 11.39 0.46
CA VAL A 52 0.51 12.46 -0.16
C VAL A 52 0.51 12.38 -1.68
N ILE A 53 -0.65 12.56 -2.30
CA ILE A 53 -0.81 12.80 -3.74
C ILE A 53 -1.28 14.23 -3.94
N ALA A 54 -0.68 14.96 -4.88
CA ALA A 54 -1.15 16.27 -5.32
C ALA A 54 -1.45 16.28 -6.82
N TRP A 55 -2.58 16.84 -7.24
CA TRP A 55 -3.02 16.85 -8.65
C TRP A 55 -3.45 18.21 -9.19
N THR A 56 -3.77 19.20 -8.36
CA THR A 56 -4.00 20.58 -8.83
C THR A 56 -3.29 21.53 -7.88
N GLU A 57 -3.22 22.82 -8.21
CA GLU A 57 -2.77 23.81 -7.24
C GLU A 57 -3.66 23.77 -5.99
N GLY A 58 -3.05 23.45 -4.85
CA GLY A 58 -3.75 23.37 -3.57
C GLY A 58 -4.52 22.07 -3.28
N CYS A 59 -4.68 21.16 -4.25
CA CYS A 59 -5.40 19.90 -4.02
C CYS A 59 -4.48 18.74 -3.65
N GLU A 60 -4.78 18.11 -2.51
CA GLU A 60 -4.02 17.02 -1.91
C GLU A 60 -4.94 15.91 -1.36
N ALA A 61 -4.46 14.68 -1.45
CA ALA A 61 -5.06 13.50 -0.86
C ALA A 61 -4.00 12.85 0.04
N HIS A 62 -4.38 12.64 1.29
CA HIS A 62 -3.53 12.09 2.33
C HIS A 62 -3.91 10.63 2.59
N PHE A 63 -2.88 9.83 2.83
CA PHE A 63 -3.00 8.43 3.17
C PHE A 63 -2.42 8.20 4.56
N SER A 64 -3.01 7.26 5.29
CA SER A 64 -2.57 6.88 6.62
C SER A 64 -2.36 5.37 6.71
N ARG A 65 -1.44 4.97 7.58
CA ARG A 65 -1.25 3.56 7.91
C ARG A 65 -2.10 3.23 9.13
N PRO A 66 -2.99 2.22 9.07
CA PRO A 66 -3.79 1.86 10.22
C PRO A 66 -2.89 1.30 11.34
N THR A 67 -3.14 1.75 12.56
CA THR A 67 -2.50 1.18 13.75
C THR A 67 -3.05 -0.22 13.98
N VAL A 68 -2.17 -1.22 14.02
CA VAL A 68 -2.50 -2.57 14.50
C VAL A 68 -1.76 -2.82 15.80
N MET A 69 -2.44 -3.46 16.74
CA MET A 69 -1.78 -4.00 17.92
C MET A 69 -0.89 -5.15 17.46
N HIS A 70 0.42 -4.96 17.60
CA HIS A 70 1.40 -6.02 17.41
C HIS A 70 1.73 -6.63 18.77
N PHE A 71 1.75 -7.96 18.85
CA PHE A 71 2.34 -8.65 19.99
C PHE A 71 3.85 -8.35 20.03
N PRO A 72 4.48 -8.38 21.22
CA PRO A 72 5.94 -8.38 21.30
C PRO A 72 6.51 -9.46 20.37
N ASP A 73 7.58 -9.13 19.63
CA ASP A 73 8.26 -10.01 18.65
C ASP A 73 7.53 -10.28 17.32
N TRP A 74 6.50 -9.50 16.98
CA TRP A 74 5.87 -9.58 15.66
C TRP A 74 6.78 -9.02 14.55
N ALA A 75 7.23 -9.89 13.63
CA ALA A 75 8.00 -9.55 12.44
C ALA A 75 7.19 -9.68 11.13
N GLY A 76 5.87 -9.46 11.19
CA GLY A 76 5.01 -9.51 10.01
C GLY A 76 5.06 -8.22 9.16
N PRO A 77 4.54 -8.27 7.92
CA PRO A 77 4.53 -7.13 7.02
C PRO A 77 3.74 -5.95 7.61
N GLN A 78 4.19 -4.74 7.31
CA GLN A 78 3.49 -3.54 7.73
C GLN A 78 2.11 -3.46 7.02
N PRO A 79 1.06 -2.96 7.70
CA PRO A 79 -0.24 -2.75 7.09
C PRO A 79 -0.15 -1.83 5.88
N ARG A 80 -0.93 -2.06 4.83
CA ARG A 80 -0.95 -1.15 3.67
C ARG A 80 -1.48 0.24 4.05
N LEU A 81 -1.02 1.26 3.31
CA LEU A 81 -1.64 2.58 3.32
C LEU A 81 -3.12 2.49 2.97
N LYS A 82 -3.90 3.41 3.53
CA LYS A 82 -5.31 3.62 3.21
C LYS A 82 -5.56 5.10 2.99
N TYR A 83 -6.49 5.41 2.10
CA TYR A 83 -7.00 6.77 1.96
C TYR A 83 -7.54 7.25 3.31
N ASP A 84 -7.13 8.45 3.72
CA ASP A 84 -7.58 9.11 4.94
C ASP A 84 -8.56 10.24 4.59
N ARG A 85 -8.08 11.22 3.83
CA ARG A 85 -8.84 12.41 3.48
C ARG A 85 -8.26 13.12 2.26
N SER A 86 -9.07 13.95 1.62
CA SER A 86 -8.66 14.95 0.65
C SER A 86 -9.17 16.33 1.07
N ASN A 87 -8.49 17.38 0.63
CA ASN A 87 -8.95 18.76 0.84
C ASN A 87 -9.78 19.30 -0.36
N CYS A 88 -9.87 18.53 -1.43
CA CYS A 88 -10.68 18.78 -2.60
C CYS A 88 -11.67 17.62 -2.82
N GLU A 89 -12.77 17.90 -3.53
CA GLU A 89 -13.74 16.89 -3.94
C GLU A 89 -13.05 15.83 -4.81
N LEU A 90 -13.39 14.56 -4.60
CA LEU A 90 -12.89 13.46 -5.41
C LEU A 90 -14.01 13.02 -6.35
N GLU A 91 -13.83 13.26 -7.65
CA GLU A 91 -14.69 12.63 -8.64
C GLU A 91 -14.34 11.14 -8.77
N PRO A 92 -15.34 10.25 -8.82
CA PRO A 92 -15.13 8.82 -9.06
C PRO A 92 -14.68 8.49 -10.49
#